data_AF-A0A8I1KG88-F1
#
_entry.id   AF-A0A8I1KG88-F1
#
_cell.length_a   1.000
_cell.length_b   1.000
_cell.length_c   1.000
_cell.angle_alpha   90.00
_cell.angle_beta   90.00
_cell.angle_gamma   90.00
#
_symmetry.space_group_name_H-M   'P 1'
#
loop_
_entity.id
_entity.type
_entity.pdbx_description
1 polymer ?
#
loop_
_entity_poly.entity_id
_entity_poly.type
_entity_poly.pdbx_seq_one_letter_code
_entity_poly.pdbx_strand_id
1 'polypeptide(L)'
;VSLTSPKTLNEKINYRMVNQRSDFFTLVADKISVRDYVELAIGPEYLVPLLGVFEKPEEIEFSRLPLSFVMKCNHDSGSAIICNNKYNLDLENVIRHFKQHLKRNPYYTNREWQYKNIKPRILIEEKVELFRGKSRDTTPEMFRIHCFHGRPHFIEVDFTSGNGNEHVNIYNTEWELEPFTLGYANTPN
;
A
#
# COMPACT_ATOMS: atom_id res chain seq x y z
N VAL A 1 12.88 -26.38 1.90
CA VAL A 1 13.07 -25.13 1.12
C VAL A 1 14.54 -25.02 0.75
N SER A 2 14.90 -25.13 -0.54
CA SER A 2 16.29 -24.95 -0.99
C SER A 2 16.63 -23.47 -1.16
N LEU A 3 17.70 -23.00 -0.50
CA LEU A 3 18.21 -21.61 -0.59
C LEU A 3 19.46 -21.49 -1.48
N THR A 4 19.86 -22.56 -2.17
CA THR A 4 21.06 -22.55 -3.04
C THR A 4 20.70 -22.66 -4.53
N SER A 5 19.58 -23.31 -4.86
CA SER A 5 19.08 -23.46 -6.22
C SER A 5 17.54 -23.45 -6.22
N PRO A 6 16.90 -22.29 -5.99
CA PRO A 6 15.45 -22.21 -5.85
C PRO A 6 14.72 -22.52 -7.16
N LYS A 7 13.77 -23.47 -7.15
CA LYS A 7 13.01 -23.87 -8.35
C LYS A 7 11.57 -23.39 -8.31
N THR A 8 10.89 -23.58 -7.18
CA THR A 8 9.49 -23.17 -7.01
C THR A 8 9.36 -21.68 -6.70
N LEU A 9 8.16 -21.10 -6.87
CA LEU A 9 7.88 -19.72 -6.50
C LEU A 9 8.23 -19.45 -5.03
N ASN A 10 7.79 -20.32 -4.12
CA ASN A 10 8.05 -20.19 -2.69
C ASN A 10 9.56 -20.25 -2.36
N GLU A 11 10.32 -21.11 -3.04
CA GLU A 11 11.77 -21.15 -2.88
C GLU A 11 12.44 -19.87 -3.39
N LYS A 12 12.00 -19.34 -4.53
CA LYS A 12 12.52 -18.09 -5.09
C LYS A 12 12.21 -16.89 -4.17
N ILE A 13 11.01 -16.82 -3.60
CA ILE A 13 10.63 -15.78 -2.63
C ILE A 13 11.52 -15.88 -1.38
N ASN A 14 11.64 -17.07 -0.79
CA ASN A 14 12.49 -17.30 0.40
C ASN A 14 13.96 -16.98 0.12
N TYR A 15 14.48 -17.38 -1.03
CA TYR A 15 15.83 -17.02 -1.46
C TYR A 15 16.03 -15.51 -1.51
N ARG A 16 15.07 -14.76 -2.09
CA ARG A 16 15.15 -13.29 -2.15
C ARG A 16 15.10 -12.66 -0.76
N MET A 17 14.22 -13.12 0.13
CA MET A 17 14.14 -12.61 1.50
C MET A 17 15.47 -12.76 2.26
N VAL A 18 16.19 -13.87 2.06
CA VAL A 18 17.46 -14.15 2.75
C VAL A 18 18.65 -13.46 2.09
N ASN A 19 18.73 -13.47 0.75
CA ASN A 19 19.96 -13.12 0.04
C ASN A 19 19.91 -11.76 -0.67
N GLN A 20 18.73 -11.26 -1.04
CA GLN A 20 18.63 -10.07 -1.88
C GLN A 20 18.56 -8.81 -1.02
N ARG A 21 19.61 -7.99 -1.09
CA ARG A 21 19.69 -6.65 -0.48
C ARG A 21 19.72 -5.65 -1.62
N SER A 22 18.60 -5.00 -1.89
CA SER A 22 18.42 -4.17 -3.08
C SER A 22 17.84 -2.83 -2.69
N ASP A 23 18.55 -1.76 -3.03
CA ASP A 23 18.09 -0.39 -2.81
C ASP A 23 16.79 -0.12 -3.57
N PHE A 24 16.56 -0.82 -4.69
CA PHE A 24 15.29 -0.76 -5.41
C PHE A 24 14.11 -1.20 -4.53
N PHE A 25 14.26 -2.24 -3.70
CA PHE A 25 13.17 -2.65 -2.80
C PHE A 25 12.93 -1.66 -1.68
N THR A 26 13.98 -1.00 -1.19
CA THR A 26 13.82 0.11 -0.25
C THR A 26 13.08 1.28 -0.90
N LEU A 27 13.44 1.62 -2.14
CA LEU A 27 12.80 2.69 -2.90
C LEU A 27 11.29 2.44 -3.12
N VAL A 28 10.89 1.23 -3.47
CA VAL A 28 9.45 0.92 -3.66
C VAL A 28 8.70 0.64 -2.35
N ALA A 29 9.40 0.36 -1.25
CA ALA A 29 8.78 0.17 0.07
C ALA A 29 8.54 1.50 0.81
N ASP A 30 9.36 2.53 0.56
CA ASP A 30 9.15 3.87 1.08
C ASP A 30 8.03 4.58 0.30
N LYS A 31 6.91 4.81 0.99
CA LYS A 31 5.71 5.44 0.41
C LYS A 31 5.93 6.87 -0.11
N ILE A 32 7.06 7.49 0.22
CA ILE A 32 7.45 8.79 -0.33
C ILE A 32 8.30 8.59 -1.59
N SER A 33 9.42 7.86 -1.52
CA SER A 33 10.31 7.73 -2.69
C SER A 33 9.71 6.93 -3.85
N VAL A 34 8.79 6.01 -3.56
CA VAL A 34 8.08 5.28 -4.62
C VAL A 34 7.28 6.21 -5.53
N ARG A 35 6.91 7.40 -5.04
CA ARG A 35 6.14 8.39 -5.80
C ARG A 35 6.95 8.94 -6.95
N ASP A 36 8.21 9.30 -6.73
CA ASP A 36 9.13 9.77 -7.78
C ASP A 36 9.30 8.70 -8.87
N TYR A 37 9.37 7.42 -8.47
CA TYR A 37 9.45 6.30 -9.39
C TYR A 37 8.19 6.15 -10.24
N VAL A 38 7.00 6.26 -9.64
CA VAL A 38 5.71 6.20 -10.36
C VAL A 38 5.56 7.39 -11.30
N GLU A 39 5.87 8.60 -10.84
CA GLU A 39 5.80 9.82 -11.64
C GLU A 39 6.69 9.72 -12.88
N LEU A 40 7.93 9.25 -12.72
CA LEU A 40 8.85 9.04 -13.83
C LEU A 40 8.39 7.93 -14.79
N ALA A 41 7.80 6.85 -14.27
CA ALA A 41 7.46 5.67 -15.04
C ALA A 41 6.16 5.82 -15.84
N ILE A 42 5.12 6.38 -15.22
CA ILE A 42 3.76 6.42 -15.78
C ILE A 42 3.05 7.77 -15.62
N GLY A 43 3.67 8.74 -14.94
CA GLY A 43 3.11 10.08 -14.78
C GLY A 43 2.48 10.35 -13.39
N PRO A 44 2.41 11.62 -12.98
CA PRO A 44 1.93 12.02 -11.66
C PRO A 44 0.41 11.89 -11.47
N GLU A 45 -0.37 11.77 -12.55
CA GLU A 45 -1.83 11.65 -12.51
C GLU A 45 -2.33 10.38 -11.81
N TYR A 46 -1.47 9.36 -11.69
CA TYR A 46 -1.75 8.12 -10.98
C TYR A 46 -1.43 8.18 -9.48
N LEU A 47 -0.89 9.30 -9.00
CA LEU A 47 -0.56 9.50 -7.60
C LEU A 47 -1.65 10.27 -6.87
N VAL A 48 -2.02 9.78 -5.68
CA VAL A 48 -2.88 10.53 -4.76
C VAL A 48 -2.17 11.82 -4.34
N PRO A 49 -2.79 13.01 -4.44
CA PRO A 49 -2.14 14.27 -4.08
C PRO A 49 -1.61 14.29 -2.64
N LEU A 50 -0.38 14.78 -2.46
CA LEU A 50 0.19 15.02 -1.13
C LEU A 50 -0.23 16.38 -0.61
N LEU A 51 -0.64 16.39 0.66
CA LEU A 51 -0.91 17.60 1.43
C LEU A 51 0.33 18.05 2.24
N GLY A 52 1.26 17.12 2.50
CA GLY A 52 2.55 17.45 3.12
C GLY A 52 3.35 16.22 3.55
N VAL A 53 4.64 16.44 3.82
CA VAL A 53 5.56 15.45 4.38
C VAL A 53 6.32 16.13 5.52
N PHE A 54 6.37 15.46 6.68
CA PHE A 54 6.88 16.03 7.93
C PHE A 54 7.84 15.07 8.61
N GLU A 55 8.87 15.59 9.27
CA GLU A 55 9.78 14.77 10.08
C GLU A 55 9.25 14.61 11.50
N LYS A 56 8.49 15.58 11.99
CA LYS A 56 7.89 15.57 13.33
C LYS A 56 6.39 15.86 13.26
N PRO A 57 5.56 15.17 14.04
CA PRO A 57 4.12 15.44 14.06
C PRO A 57 3.77 16.85 14.57
N GLU A 58 4.64 17.48 15.34
CA GLU A 58 4.44 18.86 15.83
C GLU A 58 4.62 19.94 14.76
N GLU A 59 5.25 19.61 13.62
CA GLU A 59 5.41 20.52 12.48
C GLU A 59 4.11 20.66 11.66
N ILE A 60 3.08 19.86 11.98
CA ILE A 60 1.86 19.76 11.20
C ILE A 60 0.89 20.87 11.60
N GLU A 61 0.65 21.81 10.69
CA GLU A 61 -0.37 22.86 10.83
C GLU A 61 -1.78 22.32 10.48
N PHE A 62 -2.40 21.59 11.41
CA PHE A 62 -3.73 20.96 11.22
C PHE A 62 -4.84 21.93 10.78
N SER A 63 -4.73 23.21 11.12
CA SER A 63 -5.69 24.25 10.70
C SER A 63 -5.75 24.39 9.17
N ARG A 64 -4.63 24.17 8.45
CA ARG A 64 -4.51 24.29 7.00
C ARG A 64 -4.89 23.03 6.23
N LEU A 65 -5.02 21.89 6.91
CA LEU A 65 -5.45 20.66 6.29
C LEU A 65 -6.94 20.71 5.89
N PRO A 66 -7.36 19.98 4.84
CA PRO A 66 -8.76 19.85 4.46
C PRO A 66 -9.58 19.18 5.57
N LEU A 67 -10.91 19.14 5.39
CA LEU A 67 -11.81 18.51 6.35
C LEU A 67 -11.49 17.02 6.58
N SER A 68 -11.09 16.30 5.52
CA SER A 68 -10.73 14.89 5.53
C SER A 68 -9.42 14.63 4.81
N PHE A 69 -8.63 13.67 5.30
CA PHE A 69 -7.31 13.31 4.77
C PHE A 69 -6.83 11.97 5.37
N VAL A 70 -5.74 11.42 4.84
CA VAL A 70 -5.06 10.25 5.40
C VAL A 70 -3.66 10.63 5.84
N MET A 71 -3.27 10.24 7.05
CA MET A 71 -1.91 10.37 7.57
C MET A 71 -1.29 8.99 7.75
N LYS A 72 -0.02 8.81 7.38
CA LYS A 72 0.71 7.55 7.60
C LYS A 72 2.21 7.77 7.64
N CYS A 73 2.95 6.90 8.32
CA CYS A 73 4.40 6.84 8.18
C CYS A 73 4.77 6.21 6.83
N ASN A 74 5.89 6.66 6.27
CA ASN A 74 6.37 6.19 4.96
C ASN A 74 7.01 4.80 5.00
N HIS A 75 7.61 4.43 6.13
CA HIS A 75 8.54 3.32 6.31
C HIS A 75 7.92 2.08 6.99
N ASP A 76 6.63 2.10 7.32
CA ASP A 76 5.98 1.02 8.07
C ASP A 76 4.63 0.60 7.48
N SER A 77 4.01 -0.40 8.11
CA SER A 77 2.61 -0.73 7.96
C SER A 77 1.89 -0.50 9.31
N GLY A 78 0.62 -0.10 9.25
CA GLY A 78 -0.23 0.04 10.45
C GLY A 78 -0.18 1.40 11.17
N SER A 79 0.57 2.39 10.68
CA SER A 79 0.54 3.75 11.23
C SER A 79 -0.62 4.63 10.72
N ALA A 80 -1.41 4.13 9.76
CA ALA A 80 -2.38 4.94 9.05
C ALA A 80 -3.51 5.44 9.96
N ILE A 81 -3.82 6.74 9.87
CA ILE A 81 -4.99 7.38 10.46
C ILE A 81 -5.83 7.95 9.31
N ILE A 82 -7.08 7.52 9.24
CA ILE A 82 -8.07 8.06 8.30
C ILE A 82 -8.87 9.15 9.04
N CYS A 83 -8.67 10.40 8.64
CA CYS A 83 -9.42 11.53 9.17
C CYS A 83 -10.64 11.79 8.27
N ASN A 84 -11.84 11.59 8.81
CA ASN A 84 -13.09 11.96 8.13
C ASN A 84 -13.56 13.38 8.44
N ASN A 85 -13.16 13.90 9.60
CA ASN A 85 -13.43 15.26 10.02
C ASN A 85 -12.32 15.71 10.99
N LYS A 86 -11.52 16.69 10.57
CA LYS A 86 -10.38 17.19 11.35
C LYS A 86 -10.78 17.76 12.72
N TYR A 87 -12.00 18.24 12.88
CA TYR A 87 -12.50 18.77 14.15
C TYR A 87 -12.77 17.68 15.20
N ASN A 88 -12.82 16.41 14.77
CA ASN A 88 -12.99 15.27 15.67
C ASN A 88 -11.65 14.60 16.02
N LEU A 89 -10.52 15.14 15.57
CA LEU A 89 -9.21 14.56 15.86
C LEU A 89 -8.78 14.88 17.29
N ASP A 90 -8.41 13.84 18.03
CA ASP A 90 -7.61 13.95 19.25
C ASP A 90 -6.15 14.21 18.85
N LEU A 91 -5.77 15.49 18.80
CA LEU A 91 -4.43 15.91 18.35
C LEU A 91 -3.32 15.38 19.25
N GLU A 92 -3.54 15.28 20.56
CA GLU A 92 -2.54 14.73 21.49
C GLU A 92 -2.30 13.25 21.19
N ASN A 93 -3.36 12.48 20.96
CA ASN A 93 -3.26 11.07 20.58
C ASN A 93 -2.58 10.90 19.23
N VAL A 94 -2.94 11.69 18.21
CA VAL A 94 -2.30 11.68 16.89
C VAL A 94 -0.80 11.95 17.00
N ILE A 95 -0.41 12.99 17.73
CA ILE A 95 1.01 13.33 17.94
C ILE A 95 1.74 12.18 18.65
N ARG A 96 1.16 11.64 19.72
CA ARG A 96 1.73 10.52 20.47
C ARG A 96 1.88 9.27 19.60
N HIS A 97 0.86 8.95 18.79
CA HIS A 97 0.84 7.82 17.86
C HIS A 97 2.01 7.91 16.88
N PHE A 98 2.15 9.04 16.17
CA PHE A 98 3.23 9.20 15.20
C PHE A 98 4.61 9.26 15.84
N LYS A 99 4.76 9.87 17.03
CA LYS A 99 6.03 9.80 17.79
C LYS A 99 6.46 8.38 18.11
N GLN A 100 5.51 7.48 18.39
CA GLN A 100 5.80 6.07 18.66
C GLN A 100 6.18 5.34 17.37
N HIS A 101 5.43 5.56 16.28
CA HIS A 101 5.69 4.91 15.00
C HIS A 101 7.00 5.37 14.35
N LEU A 102 7.36 6.65 14.42
CA LEU A 102 8.62 7.18 13.87
C LEU A 102 9.88 6.59 14.54
N LYS A 103 9.75 6.01 15.74
CA LYS A 103 10.87 5.34 16.45
C LYS A 103 11.02 3.87 16.05
N ARG A 104 10.05 3.31 15.34
CA ARG A 104 10.06 1.89 14.95
C ARG A 104 10.77 1.74 13.61
N ASN A 105 11.27 0.54 13.37
CA ASN A 105 11.72 0.12 12.06
C ASN A 105 11.38 -1.37 11.90
N PRO A 106 10.47 -1.73 10.97
CA PRO A 106 10.03 -3.11 10.78
C PRO A 106 11.16 -4.12 10.53
N TYR A 107 12.32 -3.67 10.06
CA TYR A 107 13.48 -4.54 9.88
C TYR A 107 13.91 -5.22 11.20
N TYR A 108 13.90 -4.50 12.32
CA TYR A 108 14.39 -5.06 13.59
C TYR A 108 13.41 -6.04 14.22
N THR A 109 12.12 -5.95 13.90
CA THR A 109 11.09 -6.87 14.41
C THR A 109 10.84 -8.04 13.46
N ASN A 110 10.73 -7.78 12.15
CA ASN A 110 10.25 -8.76 11.16
C ASN A 110 11.35 -9.23 10.21
N ARG A 111 12.57 -8.65 10.29
CA ARG A 111 13.69 -8.92 9.37
C ARG A 111 13.41 -8.56 7.91
N GLU A 112 12.40 -7.73 7.68
CA GLU A 112 12.04 -7.16 6.39
C GLU A 112 13.08 -6.12 5.97
N TRP A 113 14.07 -6.57 5.19
CA TRP A 113 15.23 -5.74 4.85
C TRP A 113 14.85 -4.47 4.08
N GLN A 114 13.80 -4.50 3.26
CA GLN A 114 13.36 -3.36 2.46
C GLN A 114 13.12 -2.09 3.29
N TYR A 115 12.69 -2.22 4.55
CA TYR A 115 12.44 -1.08 5.44
C TYR A 115 13.70 -0.57 6.17
N LYS A 116 14.82 -1.31 6.13
CA LYS A 116 15.99 -1.07 6.99
C LYS A 116 16.54 0.36 6.88
N ASN A 117 16.65 0.87 5.65
CA ASN A 117 17.35 2.13 5.37
C ASN A 117 16.39 3.30 5.08
N ILE A 118 15.09 3.12 5.29
CA ILE A 118 14.12 4.20 5.04
C ILE A 118 14.18 5.19 6.21
N LYS A 119 14.37 6.48 5.92
CA LYS A 119 14.25 7.55 6.92
C LYS A 119 12.77 7.71 7.31
N PRO A 120 12.38 7.50 8.59
CA PRO A 120 11.00 7.68 9.04
C PRO A 120 10.51 9.12 8.86
N ARG A 121 9.38 9.28 8.17
CA ARG A 121 8.65 10.53 7.99
C ARG A 121 7.14 10.27 8.00
N ILE A 122 6.37 11.30 8.28
CA ILE A 122 4.91 11.30 8.17
C ILE A 122 4.55 11.89 6.81
N LEU A 123 3.65 11.24 6.10
CA LEU A 123 3.04 11.78 4.89
C LEU A 123 1.54 11.97 5.11
N ILE A 124 1.01 13.06 4.58
CA ILE A 124 -0.41 13.37 4.57
C ILE A 124 -0.84 13.48 3.11
N GLU A 125 -1.89 12.74 2.74
CA GLU A 125 -2.43 12.71 1.39
C GLU A 125 -3.94 12.96 1.40
N GLU A 126 -4.46 13.37 0.25
CA GLU A 126 -5.90 13.47 0.06
C GLU A 126 -6.58 12.11 0.29
N LYS A 127 -7.76 12.13 0.92
CA LYS A 127 -8.52 10.91 1.14
C LYS A 127 -9.22 10.50 -0.16
N VAL A 128 -8.90 9.31 -0.67
CA VAL A 128 -9.58 8.74 -1.84
C VAL A 128 -10.97 8.26 -1.44
N GLU A 129 -12.00 8.93 -1.97
CA GLU A 129 -13.40 8.53 -1.79
C GLU A 129 -13.78 7.47 -2.83
N LEU A 130 -13.30 6.24 -2.63
CA LEU A 130 -13.36 5.16 -3.63
C LEU A 130 -14.78 4.90 -4.18
N PHE A 131 -15.79 4.96 -3.31
CA PHE A 131 -17.19 4.65 -3.64
C PHE A 131 -18.04 5.89 -3.97
N ARG A 132 -17.45 7.09 -4.04
CA ARG A 132 -18.23 8.30 -4.28
C ARG A 132 -18.88 8.27 -5.67
N GLY A 133 -20.20 8.15 -5.69
CA GLY A 133 -20.99 8.05 -6.91
C GLY A 133 -20.84 6.72 -7.65
N LYS A 134 -20.33 5.66 -6.98
CA LYS A 134 -20.15 4.33 -7.56
C LYS A 134 -20.81 3.26 -6.68
N SER A 135 -21.21 2.14 -7.28
CA SER A 135 -21.69 0.98 -6.53
C SER A 135 -20.52 0.25 -5.88
N ARG A 136 -20.69 -0.19 -4.64
CA ARG A 136 -19.72 -1.06 -3.96
C ARG A 136 -19.58 -2.41 -4.67
N ASP A 137 -20.67 -2.92 -5.24
CA ASP A 137 -20.72 -4.25 -5.86
C ASP A 137 -19.86 -4.35 -7.14
N THR A 138 -19.52 -3.22 -7.76
CA THR A 138 -18.77 -3.17 -9.03
C THR A 138 -17.49 -2.34 -8.96
N THR A 139 -17.17 -1.74 -7.81
CA THR A 139 -15.97 -0.92 -7.65
C THR A 139 -14.84 -1.77 -7.08
N PRO A 140 -13.75 -1.99 -7.84
CA PRO A 140 -12.61 -2.74 -7.36
C PRO A 140 -11.86 -1.93 -6.29
N GLU A 141 -11.43 -2.61 -5.24
CA GLU A 141 -10.72 -2.01 -4.11
C GLU A 141 -9.23 -2.24 -4.18
N MET A 142 -8.81 -3.32 -4.84
CA MET A 142 -7.41 -3.71 -4.92
C MET A 142 -7.14 -4.48 -6.20
N PHE A 143 -5.97 -4.21 -6.77
CA PHE A 143 -5.43 -4.92 -7.91
C PHE A 143 -4.10 -5.57 -7.50
N ARG A 144 -3.95 -6.87 -7.73
CA ARG A 144 -2.67 -7.58 -7.61
C ARG A 144 -2.27 -8.13 -8.97
N ILE A 145 -1.11 -7.72 -9.46
CA ILE A 145 -0.58 -8.16 -10.76
C ILE A 145 0.48 -9.23 -10.50
N HIS A 146 0.21 -10.45 -10.97
CA HIS A 146 1.12 -11.59 -10.82
C HIS A 146 2.07 -11.66 -12.01
N CYS A 147 3.33 -11.31 -11.76
CA CYS A 147 4.38 -11.27 -12.77
C CYS A 147 5.34 -12.46 -12.67
N PHE A 148 5.56 -13.15 -13.79
CA PHE A 148 6.52 -14.26 -13.90
C PHE A 148 7.57 -13.93 -14.95
N HIS A 149 8.85 -14.07 -14.59
CA HIS A 149 9.98 -13.73 -15.46
C HIS A 149 9.88 -12.31 -16.08
N GLY A 150 9.35 -11.35 -15.30
CA GLY A 150 9.19 -9.97 -15.73
C GLY A 150 7.97 -9.69 -16.61
N ARG A 151 7.07 -10.66 -16.82
CA ARG A 151 5.85 -10.49 -17.62
C ARG A 151 4.59 -10.68 -16.76
N PRO A 152 3.59 -9.80 -16.85
CA PRO A 152 2.31 -10.03 -16.19
C PRO A 152 1.59 -11.23 -16.81
N HIS A 153 0.93 -12.03 -15.98
CA HIS A 153 0.11 -13.17 -16.43
C HIS A 153 -1.30 -13.13 -15.87
N PHE A 154 -1.45 -12.76 -14.58
CA PHE A 154 -2.77 -12.67 -13.95
C PHE A 154 -2.96 -11.33 -13.27
N ILE A 155 -4.19 -10.82 -13.35
CA ILE A 155 -4.66 -9.63 -12.65
C ILE A 155 -5.75 -10.10 -11.69
N GLU A 156 -5.45 -10.07 -10.40
CA GLU A 156 -6.39 -10.39 -9.33
C GLU A 156 -7.03 -9.10 -8.84
N VAL A 157 -8.36 -9.09 -8.76
CA VAL A 157 -9.15 -7.90 -8.43
C VAL A 157 -10.11 -8.22 -7.29
N ASP A 158 -9.97 -7.49 -6.20
CA ASP A 158 -10.79 -7.66 -4.99
C ASP A 158 -11.95 -6.67 -4.96
N PHE A 159 -13.11 -7.16 -4.51
CA PHE A 159 -14.33 -6.38 -4.34
C PHE A 159 -14.98 -6.72 -2.99
N THR A 160 -15.55 -5.72 -2.32
CA THR A 160 -16.48 -5.93 -1.21
C THR A 160 -17.85 -5.39 -1.58
N SER A 161 -18.82 -6.29 -1.69
CA SER A 161 -20.21 -5.93 -2.00
C SER A 161 -20.84 -5.07 -0.90
N GLY A 162 -21.99 -4.47 -1.19
CA GLY A 162 -22.75 -3.64 -0.24
C GLY A 162 -23.18 -4.37 1.04
N ASN A 163 -23.33 -5.69 0.99
CA ASN A 163 -23.64 -6.54 2.14
C ASN A 163 -22.39 -7.08 2.87
N GLY A 164 -21.18 -6.68 2.46
CA GLY A 164 -19.94 -7.05 3.10
C GLY A 164 -19.33 -8.38 2.65
N ASN A 165 -19.82 -8.97 1.56
CA ASN A 165 -19.21 -10.17 1.00
C ASN A 165 -17.97 -9.81 0.18
N GLU A 166 -16.90 -10.58 0.38
CA GLU A 166 -15.65 -10.43 -0.38
C GLU A 166 -15.69 -11.31 -1.63
N HIS A 167 -15.30 -10.72 -2.76
CA HIS A 167 -15.18 -11.39 -4.05
C HIS A 167 -13.79 -11.14 -4.64
N VAL A 168 -13.25 -12.15 -5.32
CA VAL A 168 -11.97 -12.04 -6.03
C VAL A 168 -12.14 -12.58 -7.43
N ASN A 169 -11.92 -11.72 -8.42
CA ASN A 169 -11.90 -12.12 -9.82
C ASN A 169 -10.45 -12.22 -10.30
N ILE A 170 -10.13 -13.27 -11.05
CA ILE A 170 -8.82 -13.44 -11.70
C ILE A 170 -9.00 -13.23 -13.19
N TYR A 171 -8.24 -12.30 -13.77
CA TYR A 171 -8.24 -12.04 -15.20
C TYR A 171 -6.88 -12.33 -15.83
N ASN A 172 -6.85 -12.65 -17.11
CA ASN A 172 -5.62 -12.54 -17.90
C ASN A 172 -5.30 -11.07 -18.24
N THR A 173 -4.23 -10.85 -18.99
CA THR A 173 -3.76 -9.52 -19.39
C THR A 173 -4.69 -8.81 -20.39
N GLU A 174 -5.63 -9.54 -20.97
CA GLU A 174 -6.66 -9.11 -21.91
C GLU A 174 -7.99 -8.81 -21.21
N TRP A 175 -8.04 -8.86 -19.86
CA TRP A 175 -9.23 -8.68 -19.03
C TRP A 175 -10.31 -9.76 -19.21
N GLU A 176 -9.93 -10.95 -19.67
CA GLU A 176 -10.82 -12.11 -19.73
C GLU A 176 -10.78 -12.86 -18.39
N LEU A 177 -11.96 -13.18 -17.85
CA LEU A 177 -12.08 -13.86 -16.56
C LEU A 177 -11.60 -15.32 -16.68
N GLU A 178 -10.68 -15.70 -15.80
CA GLU A 178 -10.11 -17.04 -15.74
C GLU A 178 -11.10 -18.05 -15.13
N PRO A 179 -11.06 -19.33 -15.55
CA PRO A 179 -12.01 -20.36 -15.12
C PRO A 179 -11.69 -20.95 -13.74
N PHE A 180 -10.90 -20.26 -12.91
CA PHE A 180 -10.47 -20.72 -11.59
C PHE A 180 -10.53 -19.60 -10.55
N THR A 181 -10.52 -19.97 -9.26
CA THR A 181 -10.60 -19.03 -8.14
C THR A 181 -9.46 -19.23 -7.14
N LEU A 182 -9.19 -18.21 -6.32
CA LEU A 182 -8.20 -18.24 -5.23
C LEU A 182 -8.88 -18.25 -3.85
N GLY A 183 -9.83 -19.16 -3.64
CA GLY A 183 -10.50 -19.35 -2.34
C GLY A 183 -11.68 -18.41 -2.05
N TYR A 184 -11.95 -17.46 -2.94
CA TYR A 184 -13.12 -16.58 -2.91
C TYR A 184 -13.99 -16.81 -4.14
N ALA A 185 -15.28 -16.49 -4.04
CA ALA A 185 -16.17 -16.53 -5.18
C ALA A 185 -15.94 -15.31 -6.08
N ASN A 186 -16.20 -15.46 -7.38
CA ASN A 186 -16.24 -14.32 -8.30
C ASN A 186 -17.39 -13.37 -7.92
N THR A 187 -17.32 -12.12 -8.37
CA THR A 187 -18.43 -11.18 -8.27
C THR A 187 -19.67 -11.75 -8.96
N PRO A 188 -20.88 -11.63 -8.37
CA PRO A 188 -22.11 -11.98 -9.06
C PRO A 188 -22.24 -11.13 -10.33
N ASN A 189 -22.65 -11.75 -11.44
CA ASN A 189 -22.94 -11.04 -12.71
C ASN A 189 -24.00 -9.95 -12.53
#